data_AF-A0A4U2FV89-F1
#
_entry.id   AF-A0A4U2FV89-F1
#
_cell.length_a   1.000
_cell.length_b   1.000
_cell.length_c   1.000
_cell.angle_alpha   90.00
_cell.angle_beta   90.00
_cell.angle_gamma   90.00
#
_symmetry.space_group_name_H-M   'P 1'
#
loop_
_entity.id
_entity.type
_entity.pdbx_description
1 polymer ?
#
loop_
_entity_poly.entity_id
_entity_poly.type
_entity_poly.pdbx_seq_one_letter_code
_entity_poly.pdbx_strand_id
1 'polypeptide(L)'
;MITSTTNSLSNLDHIDDELSPETLAQSVAQIELINKAEAELNKADVSIATLVKQPASAETLAMIAAQQKQVVMAMVGGNPEQAIAMALAQSIEKYGKQLSVIQGWTNGGLAMFESAMAVMFDGIKTSGETSGYALEDLFQLAIMDFMSHGYGPAMDEQMRHFLESTGSGSHGYHESWDGAAFANNCQNVFNYMMNNAPQDSLCHDILIYMNDNCGGVSALQSQYRNNFNNTGGFVCDSGYPSSAGLSPMLRMALMAGYLTTNPKVEQSTIEMFLTAPIGTLDVFIQTNTSYASAIDYIFENDGYQNDPAHDGWREVTQNGHQVIDWEGRGLGSEYFEHMYNDFPPRELTDEDVEEINRIGDQVKMLQQTLKYWLSICRDEQMAIARNI
;
A
#
# COMPACT_ATOMS: atom_id res chain seq x y z
N MET A 1 -61.41 -22.89 -40.06
CA MET A 1 -62.62 -22.05 -39.87
C MET A 1 -62.70 -21.66 -38.42
N ILE A 2 -63.00 -20.38 -38.21
CA ILE A 2 -63.23 -19.67 -36.95
C ILE A 2 -64.43 -20.26 -36.20
N THR A 3 -64.36 -20.35 -34.88
CA THR A 3 -65.38 -19.87 -33.89
C THR A 3 -64.80 -20.04 -32.48
N SER A 4 -64.41 -18.94 -31.82
CA SER A 4 -65.24 -18.13 -30.91
C SER A 4 -65.39 -18.75 -29.52
N THR A 5 -64.53 -18.35 -28.59
CA THR A 5 -64.75 -18.45 -27.14
C THR A 5 -64.84 -17.05 -26.55
N THR A 6 -66.05 -16.72 -26.11
CA THR A 6 -66.46 -15.54 -25.36
C THR A 6 -66.05 -15.65 -23.89
N ASN A 7 -65.52 -14.55 -23.35
CA ASN A 7 -65.48 -14.08 -21.96
C ASN A 7 -65.66 -15.07 -20.79
N SER A 8 -64.69 -15.07 -19.88
CA SER A 8 -64.99 -14.62 -18.50
C SER A 8 -63.76 -13.98 -17.86
N LEU A 9 -63.89 -12.67 -17.60
CA LEU A 9 -63.16 -11.94 -16.58
C LEU A 9 -63.58 -12.49 -15.22
N SER A 10 -62.69 -13.21 -14.53
CA SER A 10 -62.77 -13.40 -13.08
C SER A 10 -61.43 -13.94 -12.59
N ASN A 11 -60.58 -13.02 -12.15
CA ASN A 11 -59.67 -13.11 -11.01
C ASN A 11 -58.62 -12.00 -11.16
N LEU A 12 -59.12 -10.76 -11.23
CA LEU A 12 -58.42 -9.62 -10.64
C LEU A 12 -58.80 -9.68 -9.15
N ASP A 13 -58.21 -10.63 -8.43
CA ASP A 13 -58.18 -10.51 -6.98
C ASP A 13 -57.21 -9.37 -6.67
N HIS A 14 -57.80 -8.33 -6.08
CA HIS A 14 -57.11 -7.27 -5.37
C HIS A 14 -55.87 -7.82 -4.65
N ILE A 15 -54.70 -7.39 -5.08
CA ILE A 15 -53.59 -7.16 -4.17
C ILE A 15 -53.64 -5.66 -3.90
N ASP A 16 -54.61 -5.24 -3.08
CA ASP A 16 -54.38 -4.07 -2.23
C ASP A 16 -53.45 -4.55 -1.12
N ASP A 17 -52.14 -4.54 -1.39
CA ASP A 17 -51.19 -4.44 -0.29
C ASP A 17 -51.46 -3.07 0.34
N GLU A 18 -52.17 -3.05 1.47
CA GLU A 18 -52.32 -1.85 2.30
C GLU A 18 -50.93 -1.29 2.58
N LEU A 19 -50.63 -0.14 1.96
CA LEU A 19 -49.41 0.62 2.21
C LEU A 19 -49.39 1.05 3.68
N SER A 20 -48.50 0.44 4.47
CA SER A 20 -48.49 0.61 5.91
C SER A 20 -47.81 1.93 6.33
N PRO A 21 -48.19 2.52 7.48
CA PRO A 21 -47.48 3.66 8.09
C PRO A 21 -45.99 3.41 8.33
N GLU A 22 -45.58 2.14 8.42
CA GLU A 22 -44.20 1.71 8.60
C GLU A 22 -43.38 1.94 7.33
N THR A 23 -43.95 1.68 6.14
CA THR A 23 -43.32 1.96 4.84
C THR A 23 -43.13 3.47 4.64
N LEU A 24 -44.11 4.29 5.03
CA LEU A 24 -43.98 5.75 4.97
C LEU A 24 -42.89 6.28 5.91
N ALA A 25 -42.81 5.74 7.14
CA ALA A 25 -41.78 6.10 8.10
C ALA A 25 -40.37 5.74 7.60
N GLN A 26 -40.23 4.60 6.93
CA GLN A 26 -38.97 4.18 6.30
C GLN A 26 -38.56 5.11 5.15
N SER A 27 -39.49 5.48 4.26
CA SER A 27 -39.21 6.43 3.18
C SER A 27 -38.82 7.81 3.70
N VAL A 28 -39.47 8.31 4.76
CA VAL A 28 -39.09 9.59 5.39
C VAL A 28 -37.68 9.52 5.98
N ALA A 29 -37.33 8.45 6.68
CA ALA A 29 -35.99 8.25 7.23
C ALA A 29 -34.91 8.18 6.13
N GLN A 30 -35.20 7.53 5.00
CA GLN A 30 -34.30 7.53 3.84
C GLN A 30 -34.14 8.92 3.22
N ILE A 31 -35.20 9.71 3.11
CA ILE A 31 -35.13 11.09 2.60
C ILE A 31 -34.24 11.96 3.50
N GLU A 32 -34.33 11.83 4.82
CA GLU A 32 -33.44 12.53 5.76
C GLU A 32 -31.97 12.13 5.58
N LEU A 33 -31.71 10.84 5.39
CA LEU A 33 -30.38 10.31 5.13
C LEU A 33 -29.80 10.84 3.80
N ILE A 34 -30.63 10.90 2.75
CA ILE A 34 -30.25 11.50 1.45
C ILE A 34 -29.95 13.00 1.60
N ASN A 35 -30.78 13.75 2.33
CA ASN A 35 -30.56 15.18 2.56
C ASN A 35 -29.24 15.44 3.31
N LYS A 36 -28.89 14.57 4.28
CA LYS A 36 -27.62 14.65 5.00
C LYS A 36 -26.44 14.35 4.07
N ALA A 37 -26.55 13.33 3.22
CA ALA A 37 -25.55 13.00 2.20
C ALA A 37 -25.34 14.15 1.20
N GLU A 38 -26.42 14.77 0.72
CA GLU A 38 -26.36 15.93 -0.19
C GLU A 38 -25.70 17.14 0.47
N ALA A 39 -26.00 17.40 1.75
CA ALA A 39 -25.36 18.47 2.51
C ALA A 39 -23.84 18.25 2.68
N GLU A 40 -23.40 17.00 2.92
CA GLU A 40 -21.98 16.65 2.95
C GLU A 40 -21.31 16.91 1.60
N LEU A 41 -21.89 16.43 0.48
CA LEU A 41 -21.36 16.73 -0.85
C LEU A 41 -21.29 18.23 -1.13
N ASN A 42 -22.29 19.02 -0.71
CA ASN A 42 -22.29 20.46 -0.91
C ASN A 42 -21.17 21.19 -0.14
N LYS A 43 -20.67 20.63 0.97
CA LYS A 43 -19.48 21.16 1.65
C LYS A 43 -18.23 20.97 0.77
N ALA A 44 -18.12 19.84 0.07
CA ALA A 44 -17.01 19.54 -0.82
C ALA A 44 -17.00 20.44 -2.08
N ASP A 45 -18.16 20.94 -2.52
CA ASP A 45 -18.25 21.80 -3.71
C ASP A 45 -17.44 23.10 -3.58
N VAL A 46 -17.35 23.66 -2.37
CA VAL A 46 -16.57 24.88 -2.13
C VAL A 46 -15.10 24.59 -2.41
N SER A 47 -14.59 23.47 -1.90
CA SER A 47 -13.23 22.99 -2.15
C SER A 47 -13.00 22.63 -3.62
N ILE A 48 -13.99 22.02 -4.28
CA ILE A 48 -13.94 21.67 -5.71
C ILE A 48 -13.95 22.93 -6.60
N ALA A 49 -14.74 23.95 -6.27
CA ALA A 49 -14.83 25.19 -7.02
C ALA A 49 -13.51 25.99 -6.98
N THR A 50 -12.74 25.86 -5.90
CA THR A 50 -11.37 26.40 -5.84
C THR A 50 -10.40 25.68 -6.78
N LEU A 51 -10.62 24.39 -7.10
CA LEU A 51 -9.81 23.64 -8.06
C LEU A 51 -9.97 24.10 -9.52
N VAL A 52 -11.00 24.90 -9.82
CA VAL A 52 -11.21 25.50 -11.14
C VAL A 52 -10.28 26.71 -11.36
N LYS A 53 -9.70 27.26 -10.29
CA LYS A 53 -8.91 28.50 -10.32
C LYS A 53 -7.41 28.31 -10.15
N GLN A 54 -6.97 27.16 -9.63
CA GLN A 54 -5.57 26.76 -9.42
C GLN A 54 -5.47 25.22 -9.48
N PRO A 55 -4.30 24.65 -9.83
CA PRO A 55 -4.06 23.22 -9.70
C PRO A 55 -4.34 22.78 -8.26
N ALA A 56 -5.09 21.69 -8.08
CA ALA A 56 -5.38 21.14 -6.77
C ALA A 56 -4.11 20.58 -6.14
N SER A 57 -3.89 20.76 -4.83
CA SER A 57 -2.93 19.90 -4.13
C SER A 57 -3.49 18.48 -4.05
N ALA A 58 -2.63 17.48 -4.17
CA ALA A 58 -3.04 16.09 -4.02
C ALA A 58 -3.72 15.83 -2.65
N GLU A 59 -3.33 16.59 -1.61
CA GLU A 59 -3.97 16.59 -0.28
C GLU A 59 -5.45 16.97 -0.33
N THR A 60 -5.74 18.07 -1.02
CA THR A 60 -7.11 18.58 -1.14
C THR A 60 -7.97 17.57 -1.89
N LEU A 61 -7.42 16.95 -2.94
CA LEU A 61 -8.12 15.90 -3.68
C LEU A 61 -8.34 14.63 -2.85
N ALA A 62 -7.36 14.21 -2.04
CA ALA A 62 -7.47 13.04 -1.18
C ALA A 62 -8.55 13.25 -0.12
N MET A 63 -8.63 14.44 0.48
CA MET A 63 -9.71 14.80 1.41
C MET A 63 -11.10 14.77 0.74
N ILE A 64 -11.22 15.32 -0.46
CA ILE A 64 -12.49 15.32 -1.21
C ILE A 64 -12.90 13.87 -1.55
N ALA A 65 -11.95 13.04 -2.01
CA ALA A 65 -12.21 11.63 -2.29
C ALA A 65 -12.65 10.88 -1.02
N ALA A 66 -11.98 11.09 0.12
CA ALA A 66 -12.39 10.47 1.39
C ALA A 66 -13.82 10.84 1.79
N GLN A 67 -14.20 12.12 1.63
CA GLN A 67 -15.56 12.57 1.92
C GLN A 67 -16.59 11.93 0.97
N GLN A 68 -16.29 11.84 -0.32
CA GLN A 68 -17.16 11.17 -1.30
C GLN A 68 -17.36 9.69 -0.95
N LYS A 69 -16.30 8.99 -0.52
CA LYS A 69 -16.39 7.59 -0.06
C LYS A 69 -17.32 7.44 1.13
N GLN A 70 -17.23 8.34 2.12
CA GLN A 70 -18.11 8.32 3.30
C GLN A 70 -19.58 8.51 2.93
N VAL A 71 -19.89 9.41 2.00
CA VAL A 71 -21.26 9.61 1.49
C VAL A 71 -21.81 8.33 0.88
N VAL A 72 -21.02 7.66 0.03
CA VAL A 72 -21.43 6.41 -0.59
C VAL A 72 -21.67 5.33 0.46
N MET A 73 -20.76 5.14 1.40
CA MET A 73 -20.89 4.14 2.46
C MET A 73 -22.13 4.36 3.34
N ALA A 74 -22.48 5.62 3.62
CA ALA A 74 -23.70 5.95 4.37
C ALA A 74 -24.99 5.57 3.63
N MET A 75 -24.95 5.55 2.29
CA MET A 75 -26.10 5.24 1.43
C MET A 75 -26.26 3.74 1.10
N VAL A 76 -25.18 2.96 1.20
CA VAL A 76 -25.15 1.50 0.88
C VAL A 76 -26.13 0.68 1.73
N GLY A 77 -26.50 1.16 2.92
CA GLY A 77 -27.43 0.47 3.83
C GLY A 77 -28.91 0.61 3.51
N GLY A 78 -29.29 1.30 2.42
CA GLY A 78 -30.69 1.67 2.20
C GLY A 78 -31.13 1.86 0.75
N ASN A 79 -30.50 1.27 -0.27
CA ASN A 79 -31.04 1.36 -1.63
C ASN A 79 -30.93 0.07 -2.47
N PRO A 80 -31.77 -0.09 -3.52
CA PRO A 80 -31.67 -1.19 -4.47
C PRO A 80 -30.45 -1.08 -5.42
N GLU A 81 -29.84 0.10 -5.56
CA GLU A 81 -28.64 0.33 -6.39
C GLU A 81 -27.31 0.11 -5.64
N GLN A 82 -27.28 -0.81 -4.68
CA GLN A 82 -26.13 -1.08 -3.82
C GLN A 82 -24.85 -1.36 -4.63
N ALA A 83 -24.98 -2.03 -5.78
CA ALA A 83 -23.87 -2.31 -6.68
C ALA A 83 -23.27 -1.05 -7.34
N ILE A 84 -24.10 -0.05 -7.67
CA ILE A 84 -23.64 1.23 -8.24
C ILE A 84 -22.93 2.05 -7.16
N ALA A 85 -23.49 2.08 -5.95
CA ALA A 85 -22.85 2.69 -4.79
C ALA A 85 -21.47 2.04 -4.54
N MET A 86 -21.38 0.71 -4.49
CA MET A 86 -20.11 0.01 -4.27
C MET A 86 -19.09 0.28 -5.38
N ALA A 87 -19.50 0.30 -6.65
CA ALA A 87 -18.59 0.62 -7.77
C ALA A 87 -18.08 2.07 -7.70
N LEU A 88 -18.91 3.02 -7.28
CA LEU A 88 -18.52 4.42 -7.05
C LEU A 88 -17.55 4.53 -5.87
N ALA A 89 -17.83 3.90 -4.73
CA ALA A 89 -16.92 3.85 -3.59
C ALA A 89 -15.55 3.28 -3.96
N GLN A 90 -15.50 2.19 -4.73
CA GLN A 90 -14.26 1.56 -5.18
C GLN A 90 -13.46 2.49 -6.12
N SER A 91 -14.15 3.20 -7.02
CA SER A 91 -13.51 4.17 -7.92
C SER A 91 -12.90 5.35 -7.14
N ILE A 92 -13.64 5.87 -6.15
CA ILE A 92 -13.18 6.95 -5.26
C ILE A 92 -11.98 6.49 -4.43
N GLU A 93 -12.04 5.28 -3.87
CA GLU A 93 -10.95 4.69 -3.10
C GLU A 93 -9.68 4.50 -3.94
N LYS A 94 -9.83 4.07 -5.19
CA LYS A 94 -8.71 3.96 -6.13
C LYS A 94 -8.03 5.32 -6.36
N TYR A 95 -8.80 6.37 -6.62
CA TYR A 95 -8.24 7.71 -6.81
C TYR A 95 -7.61 8.27 -5.53
N GLY A 96 -8.23 8.03 -4.37
CA GLY A 96 -7.66 8.38 -3.06
C GLY A 96 -6.31 7.70 -2.84
N LYS A 97 -6.21 6.39 -3.10
CA LYS A 97 -4.94 5.65 -2.99
C LYS A 97 -3.86 6.23 -3.91
N GLN A 98 -4.20 6.55 -5.16
CA GLN A 98 -3.25 7.15 -6.10
C GLN A 98 -2.74 8.51 -5.60
N LEU A 99 -3.62 9.36 -5.08
CA LEU A 99 -3.23 10.67 -4.52
C LEU A 99 -2.38 10.53 -3.27
N SER A 100 -2.75 9.63 -2.35
CA SER A 100 -1.96 9.35 -1.14
C SER A 100 -0.56 8.86 -1.48
N VAL A 101 -0.42 8.02 -2.51
CA VAL A 101 0.90 7.56 -3.00
C VAL A 101 1.72 8.72 -3.55
N ILE A 102 1.15 9.56 -4.43
CA ILE A 102 1.84 10.74 -4.97
C ILE A 102 2.26 11.68 -3.83
N GLN A 103 1.37 11.95 -2.87
CA GLN A 103 1.67 12.80 -1.72
C GLN A 103 2.77 12.22 -0.84
N GLY A 104 2.66 10.93 -0.51
CA GLY A 104 3.62 10.24 0.34
C GLY A 104 5.02 10.35 -0.23
N TRP A 105 5.16 10.17 -1.54
CA TRP A 105 6.45 10.30 -2.20
C TRP A 105 7.03 11.71 -2.18
N THR A 106 6.17 12.74 -2.19
CA THR A 106 6.64 14.13 -2.24
C THR A 106 7.07 14.72 -0.89
N ASN A 107 6.53 14.19 0.21
CA ASN A 107 6.75 14.78 1.53
C ASN A 107 8.03 14.27 2.22
N GLY A 108 8.57 13.14 1.77
CA GLY A 108 9.67 12.46 2.47
C GLY A 108 9.24 11.89 3.83
N GLY A 109 10.22 11.55 4.65
CA GLY A 109 10.05 10.97 5.99
C GLY A 109 9.14 9.75 6.00
N LEU A 110 8.36 9.62 7.08
CA LEU A 110 7.57 8.42 7.34
C LEU A 110 6.52 8.17 6.24
N ALA A 111 5.93 9.23 5.70
CA ALA A 111 4.90 9.10 4.65
C ALA A 111 5.46 8.51 3.33
N MET A 112 6.69 8.87 2.96
CA MET A 112 7.38 8.27 1.81
C MET A 112 7.74 6.82 2.10
N PHE A 113 8.28 6.56 3.28
CA PHE A 113 8.66 5.22 3.73
C PHE A 113 7.46 4.25 3.70
N GLU A 114 6.31 4.67 4.26
CA GLU A 114 5.05 3.90 4.25
C GLU A 114 4.52 3.66 2.83
N SER A 115 4.53 4.70 2.00
CA SER A 115 4.06 4.60 0.61
C SER A 115 4.91 3.62 -0.20
N ALA A 116 6.22 3.64 0.01
CA ALA A 116 7.14 2.71 -0.63
C ALA A 116 6.95 1.26 -0.14
N MET A 117 6.72 1.05 1.16
CA MET A 117 6.36 -0.28 1.69
C MET A 117 5.05 -0.80 1.09
N ALA A 118 4.04 0.06 0.99
CA ALA A 118 2.75 -0.31 0.40
C ALA A 118 2.87 -0.72 -1.08
N VAL A 119 3.72 -0.04 -1.86
CA VAL A 119 3.99 -0.38 -3.27
C VAL A 119 4.69 -1.73 -3.38
N MET A 120 5.70 -1.98 -2.55
CA MET A 120 6.39 -3.28 -2.53
C MET A 120 5.43 -4.41 -2.16
N PHE A 121 4.60 -4.21 -1.14
CA PHE A 121 3.59 -5.19 -0.73
C PHE A 121 2.57 -5.46 -1.84
N ASP A 122 2.02 -4.42 -2.47
CA ASP A 122 1.05 -4.54 -3.56
C ASP A 122 1.65 -5.26 -4.78
N GLY A 123 2.93 -5.01 -5.07
CA GLY A 123 3.70 -5.69 -6.10
C GLY A 123 3.82 -7.20 -5.85
N ILE A 124 4.26 -7.61 -4.65
CA ILE A 124 4.38 -9.02 -4.26
C ILE A 124 3.01 -9.70 -4.24
N LYS A 125 1.99 -9.02 -3.70
CA LYS A 125 0.62 -9.54 -3.64
C LYS A 125 0.03 -9.75 -5.03
N THR A 126 0.25 -8.80 -5.95
CA THR A 126 -0.32 -8.86 -7.31
C THR A 126 0.41 -9.84 -8.21
N SER A 127 1.71 -10.06 -8.00
CA SER A 127 2.46 -11.11 -8.73
C SER A 127 1.99 -12.52 -8.37
N GLY A 128 1.37 -12.68 -7.19
CA GLY A 128 1.00 -13.97 -6.63
C GLY A 128 2.23 -14.82 -6.25
N GLU A 129 3.40 -14.19 -6.14
CA GLU A 129 4.63 -14.88 -5.79
C GLU A 129 4.56 -15.37 -4.35
N THR A 130 4.89 -16.65 -4.17
CA THR A 130 4.92 -17.34 -2.87
C THR A 130 6.26 -18.03 -2.64
N SER A 131 7.30 -17.54 -3.33
CA SER A 131 8.66 -18.04 -3.18
C SER A 131 9.18 -17.81 -1.76
N GLY A 132 10.21 -18.57 -1.39
CA GLY A 132 10.88 -18.40 -0.10
C GLY A 132 11.38 -16.97 0.12
N TYR A 133 11.97 -16.36 -0.90
CA TYR A 133 12.45 -14.98 -0.80
C TYR A 133 11.31 -13.96 -0.74
N ALA A 134 10.20 -14.18 -1.46
CA ALA A 134 9.01 -13.34 -1.31
C ALA A 134 8.42 -13.40 0.12
N LEU A 135 8.45 -14.57 0.76
CA LEU A 135 8.07 -14.72 2.17
C LEU A 135 8.97 -13.91 3.11
N GLU A 136 10.28 -13.92 2.88
CA GLU A 136 11.24 -13.14 3.67
C GLU A 136 11.08 -11.63 3.44
N ASP A 137 10.87 -11.21 2.19
CA ASP A 137 10.63 -9.81 1.84
C ASP A 137 9.32 -9.29 2.45
N LEU A 138 8.24 -10.08 2.42
CA LEU A 138 7.01 -9.76 3.15
C LEU A 138 7.28 -9.62 4.65
N PHE A 139 8.06 -10.52 5.23
CA PHE A 139 8.38 -10.45 6.65
C PHE A 139 9.19 -9.20 7.01
N GLN A 140 10.15 -8.80 6.18
CA GLN A 140 10.87 -7.53 6.35
C GLN A 140 9.92 -6.33 6.27
N LEU A 141 9.02 -6.27 5.29
CA LEU A 141 8.04 -5.18 5.19
C LEU A 141 7.17 -5.07 6.45
N ALA A 142 6.72 -6.20 6.99
CA ALA A 142 5.95 -6.21 8.24
C ALA A 142 6.76 -5.68 9.43
N ILE A 143 8.04 -6.03 9.51
CA ILE A 143 8.95 -5.52 10.55
C ILE A 143 9.19 -4.01 10.39
N MET A 144 9.41 -3.56 9.15
CA MET A 144 9.65 -2.15 8.86
C MET A 144 8.48 -1.28 9.30
N ASP A 145 7.25 -1.65 8.93
CA ASP A 145 6.02 -0.95 9.35
C ASP A 145 5.84 -0.97 10.87
N PHE A 146 6.09 -2.14 11.49
CA PHE A 146 5.94 -2.30 12.93
C PHE A 146 6.90 -1.39 13.72
N MET A 147 8.16 -1.37 13.31
CA MET A 147 9.21 -0.59 13.97
C MET A 147 9.06 0.91 13.71
N SER A 148 8.75 1.33 12.48
CA SER A 148 8.64 2.76 12.14
C SER A 148 7.49 3.46 12.89
N HIS A 149 6.48 2.71 13.29
CA HIS A 149 5.36 3.23 14.09
C HIS A 149 5.52 3.02 15.61
N GLY A 150 6.59 2.34 16.05
CA GLY A 150 6.83 2.10 17.48
C GLY A 150 5.75 1.26 18.17
N TYR A 151 5.15 0.29 17.48
CA TYR A 151 4.07 -0.53 18.04
C TYR A 151 4.48 -1.38 19.26
N GLY A 152 5.79 -1.59 19.49
CA GLY A 152 6.30 -1.98 20.80
C GLY A 152 7.78 -2.40 20.81
N PRO A 153 8.52 -2.21 21.92
CA PRO A 153 9.99 -2.28 21.91
C PRO A 153 10.61 -3.67 22.21
N ALA A 154 9.82 -4.68 22.55
CA ALA A 154 10.34 -5.89 23.21
C ALA A 154 11.09 -6.88 22.29
N MET A 155 11.20 -6.59 20.98
CA MET A 155 11.87 -7.45 19.99
C MET A 155 12.74 -6.70 18.98
N ASP A 156 13.08 -5.44 19.26
CA ASP A 156 13.79 -4.55 18.32
C ASP A 156 15.15 -5.12 17.89
N GLU A 157 15.86 -5.80 18.79
CA GLU A 157 17.14 -6.44 18.45
C GLU A 157 16.96 -7.54 17.41
N GLN A 158 16.02 -8.46 17.62
CA GLN A 158 15.74 -9.54 16.68
C GLN A 158 15.27 -8.98 15.34
N MET A 159 14.36 -8.00 15.38
CA MET A 159 13.84 -7.34 14.19
C MET A 159 14.96 -6.69 13.35
N ARG A 160 15.91 -6.01 13.99
CA ARG A 160 17.07 -5.41 13.30
C ARG A 160 17.98 -6.45 12.63
N HIS A 161 18.14 -7.64 13.21
CA HIS A 161 18.84 -8.73 12.54
C HIS A 161 18.08 -9.29 11.33
N PHE A 162 16.74 -9.34 11.39
CA PHE A 162 15.94 -9.70 10.22
C PHE A 162 16.06 -8.66 9.09
N LEU A 163 16.04 -7.37 9.43
CA LEU A 163 16.19 -6.27 8.46
C LEU A 163 17.58 -6.24 7.81
N GLU A 164 18.61 -6.64 8.55
CA GLU A 164 19.98 -6.71 8.05
C GLU A 164 20.20 -7.94 7.15
N SER A 165 19.85 -9.14 7.64
CA SER A 165 20.45 -10.38 7.16
C SER A 165 19.46 -11.39 6.57
N THR A 166 18.27 -10.96 6.17
CA THR A 166 17.25 -11.81 5.52
C THR A 166 16.60 -11.10 4.33
N GLY A 167 15.80 -11.81 3.54
CA GLY A 167 15.20 -11.25 2.33
C GLY A 167 16.08 -11.42 1.10
N SER A 168 15.52 -11.11 -0.06
CA SER A 168 16.17 -11.27 -1.36
C SER A 168 17.55 -10.63 -1.40
N GLY A 169 18.61 -11.43 -1.51
CA GLY A 169 19.98 -10.95 -1.66
C GLY A 169 20.65 -10.42 -0.39
N SER A 170 19.97 -10.43 0.76
CA SER A 170 20.44 -9.85 2.02
C SER A 170 20.96 -10.86 3.04
N HIS A 171 21.08 -12.14 2.72
CA HIS A 171 21.48 -13.14 3.70
C HIS A 171 22.89 -12.87 4.24
N GLY A 172 23.04 -13.01 5.56
CA GLY A 172 24.31 -12.80 6.24
C GLY A 172 24.44 -13.65 7.51
N TYR A 173 25.64 -13.66 8.10
CA TYR A 173 25.96 -14.42 9.31
C TYR A 173 26.59 -13.53 10.38
N HIS A 174 25.77 -13.06 11.34
CA HIS A 174 26.19 -12.05 12.32
C HIS A 174 25.74 -12.42 13.73
N GLU A 175 26.57 -12.25 14.76
CA GLU A 175 26.21 -12.52 16.17
C GLU A 175 25.53 -13.87 16.46
N SER A 176 25.94 -14.93 15.75
CA SER A 176 25.31 -16.28 15.79
C SER A 176 23.91 -16.38 15.15
N TRP A 177 23.49 -15.34 14.44
CA TRP A 177 22.38 -15.40 13.50
C TRP A 177 22.83 -16.07 12.20
N ASP A 178 22.14 -17.15 11.88
CA ASP A 178 22.20 -17.89 10.64
C ASP A 178 20.78 -18.35 10.30
N GLY A 179 20.59 -19.10 9.21
CA GLY A 179 19.28 -19.64 8.84
C GLY A 179 18.59 -20.44 9.95
N ALA A 180 19.33 -21.14 10.82
CA ALA A 180 18.73 -21.87 11.93
C ALA A 180 18.24 -20.91 13.04
N ALA A 181 19.03 -19.89 13.37
CA ALA A 181 18.65 -18.86 14.32
C ALA A 181 17.44 -18.04 13.84
N PHE A 182 17.41 -17.62 12.57
CA PHE A 182 16.26 -16.92 11.98
C PHE A 182 15.00 -17.78 12.04
N ALA A 183 15.09 -19.06 11.68
CA ALA A 183 13.96 -19.97 11.78
C ALA A 183 13.44 -20.19 13.21
N ASN A 184 14.34 -20.21 14.20
CA ASN A 184 13.96 -20.42 15.59
C ASN A 184 13.32 -19.17 16.21
N ASN A 185 13.67 -17.97 15.72
CA ASN A 185 13.19 -16.71 16.26
C ASN A 185 11.99 -16.13 15.50
N CYS A 186 11.81 -16.42 14.21
CA CYS A 186 10.79 -15.74 13.40
C CYS A 186 9.36 -15.97 13.92
N GLN A 187 9.06 -17.11 14.54
CA GLN A 187 7.75 -17.36 15.15
C GLN A 187 7.43 -16.39 16.29
N ASN A 188 8.41 -16.06 17.11
CA ASN A 188 8.23 -15.14 18.23
C ASN A 188 8.01 -13.72 17.71
N VAL A 189 8.83 -13.29 16.74
CA VAL A 189 8.72 -11.97 16.11
C VAL A 189 7.38 -11.82 15.37
N PHE A 190 6.98 -12.82 14.58
CA PHE A 190 5.70 -12.84 13.87
C PHE A 190 4.51 -12.72 14.84
N ASN A 191 4.48 -13.53 15.89
CA ASN A 191 3.39 -13.49 16.88
C ASN A 191 3.38 -12.19 17.66
N TYR A 192 4.55 -11.65 17.99
CA TYR A 192 4.65 -10.38 18.70
C TYR A 192 4.10 -9.23 17.84
N MET A 193 4.47 -9.16 16.56
CA MET A 193 3.91 -8.17 15.65
C MET A 193 2.39 -8.32 15.51
N MET A 194 1.90 -9.55 15.27
CA MET A 194 0.47 -9.83 15.14
C MET A 194 -0.34 -9.40 16.38
N ASN A 195 0.24 -9.50 17.58
CA ASN A 195 -0.43 -9.16 18.83
C ASN A 195 -0.38 -7.68 19.20
N ASN A 196 0.56 -6.91 18.65
CA ASN A 196 0.81 -5.52 19.05
C ASN A 196 0.50 -4.50 17.94
N ALA A 197 0.54 -4.91 16.67
CA ALA A 197 0.15 -4.05 15.55
C ALA A 197 -1.37 -3.81 15.54
N PRO A 198 -1.84 -2.58 15.26
CA PRO A 198 -3.25 -2.30 14.99
C PRO A 198 -3.80 -3.17 13.85
N GLN A 199 -5.08 -3.56 13.92
CA GLN A 199 -5.70 -4.44 12.91
C GLN A 199 -5.76 -3.84 11.50
N ASP A 200 -5.73 -2.51 11.41
CA ASP A 200 -5.76 -1.73 10.18
C ASP A 200 -4.36 -1.24 9.74
N SER A 201 -3.29 -1.73 10.36
CA SER A 201 -1.92 -1.39 9.97
C SER A 201 -1.42 -2.25 8.80
N LEU A 202 -0.44 -1.74 8.07
CA LEU A 202 0.20 -2.47 6.97
C LEU A 202 0.89 -3.74 7.48
N CYS A 203 1.53 -3.69 8.64
CA CYS A 203 2.10 -4.86 9.33
C CYS A 203 1.04 -5.96 9.49
N HIS A 204 -0.15 -5.63 10.01
CA HIS A 204 -1.21 -6.61 10.19
C HIS A 204 -1.69 -7.20 8.85
N ASP A 205 -1.90 -6.35 7.84
CA ASP A 205 -2.30 -6.76 6.50
C ASP A 205 -1.30 -7.74 5.86
N ILE A 206 0.00 -7.46 5.99
CA ILE A 206 1.06 -8.33 5.47
C ILE A 206 1.05 -9.68 6.19
N LEU A 207 0.99 -9.70 7.52
CA LEU A 207 1.02 -10.94 8.28
C LEU A 207 -0.22 -11.81 8.04
N ILE A 208 -1.39 -11.20 7.86
CA ILE A 208 -2.60 -11.91 7.44
C ILE A 208 -2.42 -12.47 6.03
N TYR A 209 -1.92 -11.68 5.07
CA TYR A 209 -1.66 -12.16 3.72
C TYR A 209 -0.69 -13.35 3.71
N MET A 210 0.38 -13.29 4.49
CA MET A 210 1.34 -14.40 4.64
C MET A 210 0.64 -15.67 5.15
N ASN A 211 -0.19 -15.56 6.19
CA ASN A 211 -0.93 -16.71 6.74
C ASN A 211 -1.90 -17.32 5.72
N ASP A 212 -2.65 -16.48 5.03
CA ASP A 212 -3.74 -16.94 4.17
C ASP A 212 -3.27 -17.43 2.80
N ASN A 213 -2.15 -16.89 2.28
CA ASN A 213 -1.74 -17.10 0.89
C ASN A 213 -0.34 -17.72 0.73
N CYS A 214 0.53 -17.60 1.74
CA CYS A 214 1.95 -17.99 1.62
C CYS A 214 2.36 -19.15 2.55
N GLY A 215 1.41 -19.77 3.25
CA GLY A 215 1.67 -20.83 4.23
C GLY A 215 2.15 -20.32 5.60
N GLY A 216 2.13 -19.00 5.80
CA GLY A 216 2.41 -18.32 7.06
C GLY A 216 3.80 -18.55 7.61
N VAL A 217 3.90 -18.35 8.92
CA VAL A 217 5.15 -18.45 9.67
C VAL A 217 5.85 -19.82 9.56
N SER A 218 5.10 -20.91 9.38
CA SER A 218 5.68 -22.25 9.20
C SER A 218 6.45 -22.37 7.88
N ALA A 219 5.94 -21.76 6.80
CA ALA A 219 6.65 -21.72 5.52
C ALA A 219 7.92 -20.86 5.63
N LEU A 220 7.84 -19.71 6.31
CA LEU A 220 8.99 -18.85 6.58
C LEU A 220 10.07 -19.58 7.42
N GLN A 221 9.69 -20.32 8.46
CA GLN A 221 10.61 -21.16 9.23
C GLN A 221 11.32 -22.20 8.37
N SER A 222 10.57 -22.87 7.49
CA SER A 222 11.12 -23.87 6.57
C SER A 222 12.11 -23.23 5.59
N GLN A 223 11.77 -22.04 5.08
CA GLN A 223 12.63 -21.28 4.19
C GLN A 223 13.99 -21.00 4.85
N TYR A 224 14.00 -20.41 6.04
CA TYR A 224 15.26 -20.13 6.76
C TYR A 224 16.04 -21.40 7.11
N ARG A 225 15.39 -22.52 7.47
CA ARG A 225 16.12 -23.75 7.80
C ARG A 225 16.76 -24.42 6.61
N ASN A 226 16.05 -24.46 5.49
CA ASN A 226 16.36 -25.38 4.40
C ASN A 226 16.96 -24.69 3.18
N ASN A 227 16.70 -23.39 3.00
CA ASN A 227 17.00 -22.66 1.78
C ASN A 227 17.80 -21.39 2.00
N PHE A 228 18.25 -21.10 3.23
CA PHE A 228 19.02 -19.90 3.52
C PHE A 228 20.28 -19.79 2.67
N ASN A 229 20.98 -20.90 2.41
CA ASN A 229 22.22 -20.86 1.61
C ASN A 229 21.98 -21.03 0.09
N ASN A 230 20.74 -20.97 -0.37
CA ASN A 230 20.43 -21.16 -1.79
C ASN A 230 20.74 -19.90 -2.61
N THR A 231 20.86 -20.08 -3.92
CA THR A 231 20.96 -18.98 -4.88
C THR A 231 19.75 -18.05 -4.75
N GLY A 232 20.03 -16.76 -4.57
CA GLY A 232 19.02 -15.73 -4.24
C GLY A 232 19.20 -15.14 -2.85
N GLY A 233 20.01 -15.77 -1.98
CA GLY A 233 20.32 -15.26 -0.65
C GLY A 233 21.38 -14.15 -0.60
N PHE A 234 22.42 -14.20 -1.44
CA PHE A 234 23.61 -13.35 -1.29
C PHE A 234 23.88 -12.49 -2.53
N VAL A 235 23.52 -11.20 -2.51
CA VAL A 235 23.61 -10.33 -3.68
C VAL A 235 25.05 -10.06 -4.16
N CYS A 236 26.02 -10.12 -3.25
CA CYS A 236 27.44 -9.91 -3.56
C CYS A 236 28.11 -11.17 -4.16
N ASP A 237 27.45 -12.34 -4.13
CA ASP A 237 28.01 -13.52 -4.79
C ASP A 237 28.06 -13.32 -6.31
N SER A 238 29.19 -13.69 -6.94
CA SER A 238 29.37 -13.57 -8.40
C SER A 238 28.33 -14.32 -9.25
N GLY A 239 27.57 -15.24 -8.63
CA GLY A 239 26.51 -16.03 -9.26
C GLY A 239 25.10 -15.52 -9.00
N TYR A 240 24.94 -14.35 -8.36
CA TYR A 240 23.62 -13.80 -8.08
C TYR A 240 22.86 -13.50 -9.39
N PRO A 241 21.66 -14.06 -9.61
CA PRO A 241 20.97 -13.88 -10.88
C PRO A 241 20.53 -12.44 -11.10
N SER A 242 20.80 -11.88 -12.28
CA SER A 242 20.35 -10.52 -12.63
C SER A 242 18.82 -10.37 -12.65
N SER A 243 18.08 -11.48 -12.73
CA SER A 243 16.62 -11.53 -12.62
C SER A 243 16.10 -11.66 -11.19
N ALA A 244 16.97 -11.82 -10.20
CA ALA A 244 16.58 -11.94 -8.79
C ALA A 244 16.20 -10.57 -8.20
N GLY A 245 15.48 -10.61 -7.09
CA GLY A 245 15.04 -9.43 -6.36
C GLY A 245 16.14 -8.76 -5.55
N LEU A 246 15.72 -7.79 -4.75
CA LEU A 246 16.51 -7.14 -3.71
C LEU A 246 15.58 -6.96 -2.52
N SER A 247 16.09 -7.13 -1.31
CA SER A 247 15.27 -7.07 -0.09
C SER A 247 14.66 -5.68 0.08
N PRO A 248 13.48 -5.56 0.72
CA PRO A 248 12.85 -4.27 0.98
C PRO A 248 13.77 -3.25 1.65
N MET A 249 14.59 -3.69 2.62
CA MET A 249 15.51 -2.78 3.31
C MET A 249 16.59 -2.24 2.35
N LEU A 250 17.18 -3.09 1.52
CA LEU A 250 18.18 -2.65 0.54
C LEU A 250 17.57 -1.79 -0.58
N ARG A 251 16.32 -2.05 -0.97
CA ARG A 251 15.57 -1.17 -1.90
C ARG A 251 15.37 0.22 -1.32
N MET A 252 15.00 0.30 -0.04
CA MET A 252 14.88 1.59 0.67
C MET A 252 16.23 2.31 0.74
N ALA A 253 17.31 1.60 1.11
CA ALA A 253 18.65 2.17 1.18
C ALA A 253 19.11 2.73 -0.17
N LEU A 254 18.95 1.95 -1.24
CA LEU A 254 19.28 2.36 -2.60
C LEU A 254 18.47 3.59 -3.04
N MET A 255 17.15 3.56 -2.83
CA MET A 255 16.26 4.65 -3.21
C MET A 255 16.56 5.93 -2.42
N ALA A 256 16.80 5.83 -1.11
CA ALA A 256 17.16 6.97 -0.26
C ALA A 256 18.49 7.59 -0.70
N GLY A 257 19.54 6.78 -0.91
CA GLY A 257 20.82 7.28 -1.41
C GLY A 257 20.66 8.02 -2.74
N TYR A 258 19.88 7.45 -3.67
CA TYR A 258 19.65 8.05 -4.98
C TYR A 258 18.87 9.36 -4.90
N LEU A 259 17.76 9.40 -4.16
CA LEU A 259 16.90 10.58 -4.03
C LEU A 259 17.59 11.73 -3.30
N THR A 260 18.50 11.45 -2.38
CA THR A 260 19.31 12.47 -1.69
C THR A 260 20.09 13.34 -2.68
N THR A 261 20.56 12.75 -3.77
CA THR A 261 21.34 13.45 -4.80
C THR A 261 20.51 13.82 -6.04
N ASN A 262 19.40 13.10 -6.28
CA ASN A 262 18.54 13.26 -7.43
C ASN A 262 17.06 13.32 -6.99
N PRO A 263 16.60 14.43 -6.39
CA PRO A 263 15.24 14.51 -5.84
C PRO A 263 14.16 14.59 -6.92
N LYS A 264 14.52 15.01 -8.14
CA LYS A 264 13.60 15.11 -9.28
C LYS A 264 13.68 13.87 -10.17
N VAL A 265 12.87 12.86 -9.85
CA VAL A 265 12.76 11.61 -10.61
C VAL A 265 11.31 11.32 -10.94
N GLU A 266 11.05 10.64 -12.05
CA GLU A 266 9.69 10.24 -12.43
C GLU A 266 9.15 9.12 -11.52
N GLN A 267 7.83 9.02 -11.40
CA GLN A 267 7.14 7.96 -10.64
C GLN A 267 7.62 6.56 -11.06
N SER A 268 7.77 6.30 -12.36
CA SER A 268 8.25 5.02 -12.88
C SER A 268 9.65 4.64 -12.37
N THR A 269 10.48 5.63 -12.01
CA THR A 269 11.81 5.37 -11.43
C THR A 269 11.68 4.89 -9.98
N ILE A 270 10.77 5.48 -9.21
CA ILE A 270 10.45 5.03 -7.84
C ILE A 270 9.94 3.59 -7.87
N GLU A 271 8.95 3.32 -8.72
CA GLU A 271 8.38 1.97 -8.87
C GLU A 271 9.46 0.95 -9.29
N MET A 272 10.38 1.35 -10.17
CA MET A 272 11.52 0.52 -10.55
C MET A 272 12.43 0.21 -9.36
N PHE A 273 12.84 1.19 -8.55
CA PHE A 273 13.63 0.95 -7.34
C PHE A 273 12.95 -0.06 -6.40
N LEU A 274 11.63 0.05 -6.26
CA LEU A 274 10.84 -0.74 -5.33
C LEU A 274 10.50 -2.15 -5.84
N THR A 275 10.49 -2.39 -7.16
CA THR A 275 9.95 -3.66 -7.69
C THR A 275 10.83 -4.35 -8.73
N ALA A 276 11.74 -3.64 -9.38
CA ALA A 276 12.55 -4.22 -10.45
C ALA A 276 13.58 -5.23 -9.92
N PRO A 277 14.00 -6.22 -10.74
CA PRO A 277 15.09 -7.11 -10.40
C PRO A 277 16.44 -6.38 -10.39
N ILE A 278 17.43 -6.93 -9.68
CA ILE A 278 18.73 -6.29 -9.44
C ILE A 278 19.45 -5.90 -10.73
N GLY A 279 19.37 -6.70 -11.79
CA GLY A 279 20.01 -6.39 -13.07
C GLY A 279 19.44 -5.15 -13.75
N THR A 280 18.15 -4.85 -13.54
CA THR A 280 17.55 -3.59 -14.00
C THR A 280 18.06 -2.41 -13.19
N LEU A 281 18.19 -2.58 -11.87
CA LEU A 281 18.74 -1.56 -10.97
C LEU A 281 20.20 -1.27 -11.29
N ASP A 282 21.03 -2.30 -11.54
CA ASP A 282 22.42 -2.15 -11.93
C ASP A 282 22.56 -1.34 -13.22
N VAL A 283 21.79 -1.67 -14.26
CA VAL A 283 21.80 -0.92 -15.53
C VAL A 283 21.39 0.54 -15.29
N PHE A 284 20.37 0.78 -14.48
CA PHE A 284 19.93 2.13 -14.17
C PHE A 284 21.03 2.94 -13.45
N ILE A 285 21.66 2.36 -12.42
CA ILE A 285 22.71 3.02 -11.64
C ILE A 285 23.95 3.26 -12.50
N GLN A 286 24.39 2.29 -13.30
CA GLN A 286 25.51 2.45 -14.24
C GLN A 286 25.26 3.57 -15.27
N THR A 287 24.01 3.75 -15.68
CA THR A 287 23.64 4.73 -16.70
C THR A 287 23.55 6.15 -16.13
N ASN A 288 23.08 6.29 -14.89
CA ASN A 288 22.75 7.59 -14.30
C ASN A 288 23.76 8.07 -13.25
N THR A 289 24.73 7.22 -12.88
CA THR A 289 25.73 7.53 -11.85
C THR A 289 27.13 7.08 -12.31
N SER A 290 28.15 7.27 -11.47
CA SER A 290 29.51 6.77 -11.71
C SER A 290 29.77 5.35 -11.14
N TYR A 291 28.76 4.72 -10.53
CA TYR A 291 28.90 3.44 -9.84
C TYR A 291 28.66 2.26 -10.77
N ALA A 292 29.34 1.14 -10.51
CA ALA A 292 29.31 -0.03 -11.37
C ALA A 292 28.10 -0.95 -11.13
N SER A 293 27.44 -0.86 -9.98
CA SER A 293 26.24 -1.63 -9.65
C SER A 293 25.39 -0.90 -8.62
N ALA A 294 24.15 -1.37 -8.42
CA ALA A 294 23.29 -0.87 -7.37
C ALA A 294 23.85 -1.13 -5.97
N ILE A 295 24.54 -2.25 -5.77
CA ILE A 295 25.16 -2.58 -4.48
C ILE A 295 26.39 -1.70 -4.21
N ASP A 296 27.24 -1.46 -5.20
CA ASP A 296 28.35 -0.49 -5.06
C ASP A 296 27.83 0.91 -4.71
N TYR A 297 26.67 1.28 -5.27
CA TYR A 297 26.02 2.53 -4.94
C TYR A 297 25.59 2.57 -3.47
N ILE A 298 24.96 1.51 -2.95
CA ILE A 298 24.54 1.43 -1.54
C ILE A 298 25.73 1.62 -0.60
N PHE A 299 26.83 0.90 -0.81
CA PHE A 299 28.03 0.98 0.05
C PHE A 299 28.62 2.38 0.15
N GLU A 300 28.44 3.18 -0.91
CA GLU A 300 29.03 4.51 -1.01
C GLU A 300 27.97 5.62 -0.84
N ASN A 301 26.69 5.28 -0.62
CA ASN A 301 25.56 6.24 -0.54
C ASN A 301 24.59 5.92 0.63
N ASP A 302 25.08 5.27 1.67
CA ASP A 302 24.31 4.93 2.88
C ASP A 302 24.29 6.02 3.96
N GLY A 303 25.06 7.09 3.78
CA GLY A 303 25.15 8.21 4.73
C GLY A 303 26.27 8.07 5.78
N TYR A 304 27.02 6.98 5.77
CA TYR A 304 28.08 6.67 6.75
C TYR A 304 29.50 6.69 6.14
N GLN A 305 29.65 7.10 4.89
CA GLN A 305 30.91 7.02 4.13
C GLN A 305 32.10 7.80 4.74
N ASN A 306 31.82 8.74 5.66
CA ASN A 306 32.82 9.58 6.30
C ASN A 306 32.79 9.49 7.83
N ASP A 307 32.13 8.49 8.40
CA ASP A 307 32.11 8.27 9.85
C ASP A 307 33.14 7.21 10.26
N PRO A 308 34.36 7.59 10.68
CA PRO A 308 35.38 6.63 11.12
C PRO A 308 35.03 5.92 12.45
N ALA A 309 33.89 6.24 13.07
CA ALA A 309 33.38 5.57 14.27
C ALA A 309 32.23 4.60 13.99
N HIS A 310 31.64 4.62 12.79
CA HIS A 310 30.52 3.77 12.39
C HIS A 310 30.65 3.47 10.88
N ASP A 311 31.14 2.29 10.48
CA ASP A 311 31.02 1.90 9.07
C ASP A 311 29.55 1.52 8.77
N GLY A 312 29.09 1.76 7.55
CA GLY A 312 27.74 1.43 7.12
C GLY A 312 27.66 0.06 6.44
N TRP A 313 26.96 0.00 5.30
CA TRP A 313 26.87 -1.20 4.50
C TRP A 313 28.22 -1.52 3.83
N ARG A 314 28.60 -2.79 3.86
CA ARG A 314 29.84 -3.27 3.23
C ARG A 314 29.74 -4.70 2.72
N GLU A 315 30.71 -5.10 1.93
CA GLU A 315 30.90 -6.49 1.52
C GLU A 315 31.91 -7.20 2.44
N VAL A 316 31.54 -8.38 2.94
CA VAL A 316 32.42 -9.24 3.74
C VAL A 316 32.36 -10.69 3.29
N THR A 317 33.47 -11.42 3.44
CA THR A 317 33.49 -12.86 3.17
C THR A 317 33.11 -13.65 4.42
N GLN A 318 31.99 -14.37 4.38
CA GLN A 318 31.50 -15.20 5.49
C GLN A 318 31.00 -16.54 4.97
N ASN A 319 31.35 -17.65 5.64
CA ASN A 319 30.87 -19.00 5.32
C ASN A 319 30.96 -19.41 3.84
N GLY A 320 31.92 -18.87 3.08
CA GLY A 320 32.11 -19.17 1.67
C GLY A 320 31.28 -18.32 0.70
N HIS A 321 30.55 -17.33 1.21
CA HIS A 321 29.78 -16.35 0.45
C HIS A 321 30.40 -14.95 0.56
N GLN A 322 30.15 -14.11 -0.44
CA GLN A 322 30.27 -12.66 -0.29
C GLN A 322 28.92 -12.13 0.21
N VAL A 323 28.95 -11.50 1.37
CA VAL A 323 27.79 -11.08 2.15
C VAL A 323 27.73 -9.57 2.19
N ILE A 324 26.54 -9.02 1.97
CA ILE A 324 26.24 -7.64 2.34
C ILE A 324 26.00 -7.58 3.85
N ASP A 325 26.80 -6.78 4.54
CA ASP A 325 26.89 -6.68 6.00
C ASP A 325 26.68 -5.24 6.42
N TRP A 326 25.96 -5.03 7.52
CA TRP A 326 25.96 -3.75 8.21
C TRP A 326 27.03 -3.79 9.29
N GLU A 327 27.98 -2.85 9.32
CA GLU A 327 28.92 -2.83 10.43
C GLU A 327 28.21 -2.46 11.74
N GLY A 328 27.92 -3.46 12.56
CA GLY A 328 27.24 -3.26 13.82
C GLY A 328 26.74 -4.56 14.43
N ARG A 329 25.60 -4.48 15.10
CA ARG A 329 24.89 -5.62 15.69
C ARG A 329 23.40 -5.50 15.35
N GLY A 330 22.98 -6.27 14.36
CA GLY A 330 21.75 -5.95 13.65
C GLY A 330 21.94 -4.69 12.82
N LEU A 331 20.95 -4.38 11.99
CA LEU A 331 20.84 -3.05 11.39
C LEU A 331 20.92 -1.98 12.48
N GLY A 332 21.74 -0.95 12.29
CA GLY A 332 21.89 0.13 13.27
C GLY A 332 20.53 0.76 13.62
N SER A 333 20.22 0.89 14.92
CA SER A 333 18.93 1.46 15.34
C SER A 333 18.78 2.91 14.89
N GLU A 334 19.86 3.70 14.99
CA GLU A 334 19.89 5.09 14.52
C GLU A 334 19.76 5.14 13.00
N TYR A 335 20.45 4.25 12.26
CA TYR A 335 20.32 4.17 10.80
C TYR A 335 18.87 3.90 10.38
N PHE A 336 18.22 2.91 11.00
CA PHE A 336 16.83 2.60 10.68
C PHE A 336 15.88 3.74 11.09
N GLU A 337 16.10 4.37 12.24
CA GLU A 337 15.35 5.54 12.67
C GLU A 337 15.47 6.72 11.70
N HIS A 338 16.68 7.03 11.25
CA HIS A 338 16.92 8.03 10.22
C HIS A 338 16.27 7.65 8.89
N MET A 339 16.28 6.36 8.52
CA MET A 339 15.64 5.90 7.29
C MET A 339 14.17 6.30 7.25
N TYR A 340 13.37 6.03 8.30
CA TYR A 340 11.94 6.37 8.25
C TYR A 340 11.63 7.81 8.66
N ASN A 341 12.43 8.46 9.51
CA ASN A 341 12.16 9.87 9.90
C ASN A 341 12.63 10.88 8.84
N ASP A 342 13.75 10.59 8.20
CA ASP A 342 14.46 11.52 7.30
C ASP A 342 14.49 11.00 5.85
N PHE A 343 13.59 10.06 5.48
CA PHE A 343 13.55 9.52 4.12
C PHE A 343 13.48 10.66 3.10
N PRO A 344 14.35 10.70 2.08
CA PRO A 344 14.41 11.84 1.16
C PRO A 344 13.09 12.08 0.42
N PRO A 345 12.62 13.33 0.32
CA PRO A 345 11.45 13.66 -0.48
C PRO A 345 11.75 13.58 -1.97
N ARG A 346 10.70 13.38 -2.77
CA ARG A 346 10.74 13.51 -4.23
C ARG A 346 10.11 14.83 -4.68
N GLU A 347 10.75 15.54 -5.58
CA GLU A 347 10.12 16.69 -6.24
C GLU A 347 9.03 16.23 -7.22
N LEU A 348 7.92 16.96 -7.26
CA LEU A 348 6.88 16.76 -8.27
C LEU A 348 7.46 16.98 -9.67
N THR A 349 7.20 16.03 -10.57
CA THR A 349 7.50 16.15 -11.99
C THR A 349 6.27 16.68 -12.74
N ASP A 350 6.47 17.03 -14.02
CA ASP A 350 5.37 17.50 -14.86
C ASP A 350 4.33 16.39 -15.05
N GLU A 351 4.75 15.12 -15.11
CA GLU A 351 3.87 13.93 -15.16
C GLU A 351 2.96 13.86 -13.93
N ASP A 352 3.50 14.11 -12.73
CA ASP A 352 2.69 14.09 -11.51
C ASP A 352 1.64 15.21 -11.50
N VAL A 353 1.99 16.39 -11.98
CA VAL A 353 1.05 17.52 -12.07
C VAL A 353 -0.05 17.21 -13.06
N GLU A 354 0.27 16.60 -14.20
CA GLU A 354 -0.71 16.11 -15.16
C GLU A 354 -1.62 15.04 -14.55
N GLU A 355 -1.06 14.09 -13.80
CA GLU A 355 -1.82 13.03 -13.13
C GLU A 355 -2.75 13.58 -12.05
N ILE A 356 -2.25 14.48 -11.20
CA ILE A 356 -3.05 15.19 -10.18
C ILE A 356 -4.22 15.93 -10.83
N ASN A 357 -3.99 16.62 -11.95
CA ASN A 357 -5.04 17.32 -12.68
C ASN A 357 -6.07 16.34 -13.26
N ARG A 358 -5.60 15.22 -13.84
CA ARG A 358 -6.47 14.16 -14.38
C ARG A 358 -7.34 13.56 -13.28
N ILE A 359 -6.76 13.21 -12.13
CA ILE A 359 -7.51 12.70 -10.97
C ILE A 359 -8.47 13.77 -10.45
N GLY A 360 -8.04 15.04 -10.40
CA GLY A 360 -8.90 16.16 -10.02
C GLY A 360 -10.15 16.29 -10.88
N ASP A 361 -10.04 16.06 -12.19
CA ASP A 361 -11.19 16.04 -13.09
C ASP A 361 -12.07 14.80 -12.88
N GLN A 362 -11.50 13.64 -12.57
CA GLN A 362 -12.28 12.44 -12.19
C GLN A 362 -13.05 12.64 -10.88
N VAL A 363 -12.42 13.23 -9.86
CA VAL A 363 -13.06 13.54 -8.57
C VAL A 363 -14.21 14.55 -8.75
N LYS A 364 -14.05 15.55 -9.63
CA LYS A 364 -15.13 16.46 -10.03
C LYS A 364 -16.29 15.72 -10.70
N MET A 365 -16.00 14.81 -11.63
CA MET A 365 -17.02 14.01 -12.30
C MET A 365 -17.78 13.13 -11.32
N LEU A 366 -17.06 12.43 -10.42
CA LEU A 366 -17.65 11.61 -9.36
C LEU A 366 -18.57 12.44 -8.46
N GLN A 367 -18.17 13.66 -8.08
CA GLN A 367 -19.03 14.56 -7.31
C GLN A 367 -20.38 14.79 -8.00
N GLN A 368 -20.37 15.07 -9.31
CA GLN A 368 -21.59 15.31 -10.08
C GLN A 368 -22.43 14.04 -10.22
N THR A 369 -21.79 12.88 -10.46
CA THR A 369 -22.46 11.59 -10.53
C THR A 369 -23.14 11.24 -9.21
N LEU A 370 -22.48 11.44 -8.07
CA LEU A 370 -23.04 11.19 -6.75
C LEU A 370 -24.27 12.06 -6.48
N LYS A 371 -24.20 13.34 -6.83
CA LYS A 371 -25.34 14.26 -6.69
C LYS A 371 -26.53 13.84 -7.55
N TYR A 372 -26.26 13.46 -8.80
CA TYR A 372 -27.31 12.97 -9.70
C TYR A 372 -27.96 11.70 -9.15
N TRP A 373 -27.14 10.76 -8.67
CA TRP A 373 -27.63 9.53 -8.05
C TRP A 373 -28.48 9.80 -6.79
N LEU A 374 -28.03 10.66 -5.88
CA LEU A 374 -28.82 11.06 -4.71
C LEU A 374 -30.16 11.70 -5.10
N SER A 375 -30.18 12.50 -6.18
CA SER A 375 -31.43 13.07 -6.69
C SER A 375 -32.40 12.00 -7.17
N ILE A 376 -31.92 10.97 -7.87
CA ILE A 376 -32.76 9.84 -8.31
C ILE A 376 -33.32 9.10 -7.11
N CYS A 377 -32.49 8.73 -6.14
CA CYS A 377 -32.94 8.03 -4.93
C CYS A 377 -33.99 8.87 -4.16
N ARG A 378 -33.82 10.19 -4.10
CA ARG A 378 -34.81 11.09 -3.49
C ARG A 378 -36.13 11.07 -4.24
N ASP A 379 -36.07 11.17 -5.57
CA ASP A 379 -37.28 11.20 -6.41
C ASP A 379 -38.05 9.88 -6.31
N GLU A 380 -37.36 8.75 -6.23
CA GLU A 380 -37.96 7.42 -5.97
C GLU A 380 -38.64 7.37 -4.60
N GLN A 381 -37.95 7.79 -3.53
CA GLN A 381 -38.54 7.80 -2.20
C GLN A 381 -39.72 8.78 -2.07
N MET A 382 -39.65 9.94 -2.73
CA MET A 382 -40.77 10.86 -2.82
C MET A 382 -41.93 10.28 -3.61
N ALA A 383 -41.66 9.51 -4.68
CA ALA A 383 -42.71 8.85 -5.44
C ALA A 383 -43.40 7.76 -4.62
N ILE A 384 -42.64 6.96 -3.87
CA ILE A 384 -43.18 5.99 -2.90
C ILE A 384 -44.05 6.73 -1.89
N ALA A 385 -43.50 7.74 -1.20
CA ALA A 385 -44.20 8.50 -0.16
C ALA A 385 -45.45 9.26 -0.66
N ARG A 386 -45.54 9.59 -1.95
CA ARG A 386 -46.72 10.24 -2.57
C ARG A 386 -47.77 9.25 -3.04
N ASN A 387 -47.37 8.02 -3.35
CA ASN A 387 -48.25 6.95 -3.77
C ASN A 387 -48.88 6.22 -2.57
N ILE A 388 -48.24 6.28 -1.40
CA ILE A 388 -48.83 5.99 -0.07
C ILE A 388 -49.78 7.13 0.31
#